data_AF-A0A7C3HEE5-F1
#
_entry.id   AF-A0A7C3HEE5-F1
#
_cell.length_a   1.000
_cell.length_b   1.000
_cell.length_c   1.000
_cell.angle_alpha   90.00
_cell.angle_beta   90.00
_cell.angle_gamma   90.00
#
_symmetry.space_group_name_H-M   'P 1'
#
loop_
_entity.id
_entity.type
_entity.pdbx_description
1 polymer ?
#
loop_
_entity_poly.entity_id
_entity_poly.type
_entity_poly.pdbx_seq_one_letter_code
_entity_poly.pdbx_strand_id
1 'polypeptide(L)'
;MSKSKIIIIAGLAVLISAFFLFDLGQYFTLQYLKAEKDDILAFYELHKLGTIVIYMLLYVGITALSLPGAAIMTLAGGAIFGLFTGSLIVSFASTIGATLAFLVSRF
;
A
#
# COMPACT_ATOMS: atom_id res chain seq x y z
N MET A 1 -25.87 -15.19 7.06
CA MET A 1 -24.97 -14.01 6.99
C MET A 1 -25.78 -12.79 6.61
N SER A 2 -25.49 -11.61 7.19
CA SER A 2 -26.18 -10.37 6.79
C SER A 2 -25.78 -9.99 5.35
N LYS A 3 -26.68 -9.34 4.59
CA LYS A 3 -26.40 -8.91 3.21
C LYS A 3 -25.14 -8.04 3.11
N SER A 4 -24.89 -7.19 4.11
CA SER A 4 -23.70 -6.33 4.18
C SER A 4 -22.40 -7.12 4.29
N LYS A 5 -22.37 -8.20 5.09
CA LYS A 5 -21.20 -9.07 5.23
C LYS A 5 -20.85 -9.78 3.92
N ILE A 6 -21.87 -10.21 3.17
CA ILE A 6 -21.68 -10.86 1.87
C ILE A 6 -21.06 -9.88 0.87
N ILE A 7 -21.55 -8.64 0.81
CA ILE A 7 -21.01 -7.61 -0.10
C ILE A 7 -19.54 -7.31 0.22
N ILE A 8 -19.20 -7.16 1.51
CA ILE A 8 -17.82 -6.89 1.94
C ILE A 8 -16.89 -8.05 1.56
N ILE A 9 -17.28 -9.29 1.87
CA ILE A 9 -16.46 -10.47 1.54
C ILE A 9 -16.29 -10.62 0.03
N ALA A 10 -17.35 -10.42 -0.75
CA ALA A 10 -17.27 -10.47 -2.21
C ALA A 10 -16.33 -9.39 -2.75
N GLY A 11 -16.42 -8.15 -2.23
CA GLY A 11 -15.53 -7.06 -2.60
C GLY A 11 -14.06 -7.37 -2.29
N LEU A 12 -13.75 -7.85 -1.08
CA LEU A 12 -12.40 -8.28 -0.72
C LEU A 12 -11.88 -9.40 -1.61
N ALA A 13 -12.71 -10.42 -1.86
CA ALA A 13 -12.33 -11.54 -2.71
C ALA A 13 -11.97 -11.06 -4.13
N VAL A 14 -12.74 -10.12 -4.69
CA VAL A 14 -12.43 -9.52 -6.00
C VAL A 14 -11.12 -8.73 -5.96
N LEU A 15 -10.90 -7.87 -4.96
CA LEU A 15 -9.69 -7.06 -4.87
C LEU A 15 -8.43 -7.91 -4.66
N ILE A 16 -8.50 -8.90 -3.76
CA ILE A 16 -7.40 -9.82 -3.49
C ILE A 16 -7.13 -10.69 -4.73
N SER A 17 -8.17 -11.22 -5.37
CA SER A 17 -7.99 -12.00 -6.59
C SER A 17 -7.38 -11.17 -7.71
N ALA A 18 -7.80 -9.92 -7.89
CA ALA A 18 -7.19 -9.01 -8.86
C ALA A 18 -5.69 -8.82 -8.58
N PHE A 19 -5.30 -8.63 -7.32
CA PHE A 19 -3.88 -8.49 -6.94
C PHE A 19 -3.02 -9.67 -7.40
N PHE A 20 -3.51 -10.90 -7.22
CA PHE A 20 -2.78 -12.10 -7.61
C PHE A 20 -2.90 -12.41 -9.11
N LEU A 21 -4.07 -12.20 -9.74
CA LEU A 21 -4.28 -12.46 -11.16
C LEU A 21 -3.48 -11.51 -12.06
N PHE A 22 -3.32 -10.25 -11.66
CA PHE A 22 -2.49 -9.27 -12.36
C PHE A 22 -1.02 -9.30 -11.91
N ASP A 23 -0.64 -10.25 -11.05
CA ASP A 23 0.71 -10.39 -10.51
C ASP A 23 1.29 -9.07 -9.97
N LEU A 24 0.46 -8.30 -9.25
CA LEU A 24 0.86 -6.98 -8.75
C LEU A 24 1.95 -7.08 -7.66
N GLY A 25 2.11 -8.26 -7.07
CA GLY A 25 3.16 -8.55 -6.09
C GLY A 25 4.57 -8.29 -6.61
N GLN A 26 4.82 -8.44 -7.92
CA GLN A 26 6.13 -8.22 -8.53
C GLN A 26 6.66 -6.79 -8.32
N TYR A 27 5.76 -5.80 -8.28
CA TYR A 27 6.08 -4.38 -8.05
C TYR A 27 6.43 -4.06 -6.60
N PHE A 28 6.00 -4.92 -5.66
CA PHE A 28 6.25 -4.77 -4.23
C PHE A 28 7.43 -5.65 -3.76
N THR A 29 8.43 -5.82 -4.62
CA THR A 29 9.67 -6.54 -4.33
C THR A 29 10.84 -5.59 -4.15
N LEU A 30 11.83 -5.99 -3.34
CA LEU A 30 13.03 -5.18 -3.15
C LEU A 30 13.84 -5.05 -4.46
N GLN A 31 13.78 -6.07 -5.31
CA GLN A 31 14.43 -6.11 -6.61
C GLN A 31 13.83 -5.04 -7.53
N TYR A 32 12.51 -4.96 -7.64
CA TYR A 32 11.83 -3.94 -8.43
C TYR A 32 12.13 -2.53 -7.91
N LEU A 33 12.01 -2.33 -6.58
CA LEU A 33 12.30 -1.04 -5.95
C LEU A 33 13.74 -0.57 -6.22
N LYS A 34 14.70 -1.49 -6.26
CA LYS A 34 16.09 -1.17 -6.60
C LYS A 34 16.27 -0.84 -8.08
N ALA A 35 15.62 -1.58 -8.96
CA ALA A 35 15.70 -1.38 -10.41
C ALA A 35 15.13 -0.02 -10.82
N GLU A 36 13.98 0.37 -10.25
CA GLU A 36 13.25 1.60 -10.58
C GLU A 36 13.57 2.76 -9.63
N LYS A 37 14.58 2.63 -8.76
CA LYS A 37 14.84 3.59 -7.68
C LYS A 37 15.04 5.00 -8.21
N ASP A 38 15.85 5.15 -9.26
CA ASP A 38 16.23 6.46 -9.78
C ASP A 38 15.04 7.14 -10.48
N ASP A 39 14.20 6.39 -11.19
CA ASP A 39 12.98 6.90 -11.84
C ASP A 39 11.91 7.31 -10.81
N ILE A 40 11.76 6.53 -9.73
CA ILE A 40 10.87 6.88 -8.61
C ILE A 40 11.32 8.19 -7.95
N LEU A 41 12.63 8.37 -7.73
CA LEU A 41 13.17 9.60 -7.16
C LEU A 41 13.01 10.79 -8.10
N ALA A 42 13.21 10.60 -9.41
CA ALA A 42 12.98 11.65 -10.40
C ALA A 42 11.50 12.07 -10.42
N PHE A 43 10.57 11.12 -10.35
CA PHE A 43 9.14 11.41 -10.25
C PHE A 43 8.79 12.16 -8.96
N TYR A 44 9.40 11.77 -7.83
CA TYR A 44 9.22 12.46 -6.56
C TYR A 44 9.67 13.92 -6.62
N GLU A 45 10.84 14.21 -7.21
CA GLU A 45 11.33 15.59 -7.32
C GLU A 45 10.42 16.47 -8.21
N LEU A 46 9.82 15.89 -9.24
CA LEU A 46 8.86 16.58 -10.11
C LEU A 46 7.46 16.74 -9.46
N HIS A 47 7.01 15.76 -8.68
CA HIS A 47 5.65 15.68 -8.15
C HIS A 47 5.59 15.24 -6.68
N LYS A 48 6.18 16.03 -5.77
CA LYS A 48 6.31 15.67 -4.34
C LYS A 48 4.99 15.28 -3.68
N LEU A 49 3.99 16.17 -3.75
CA LEU A 49 2.70 15.94 -3.10
C LEU A 49 1.94 14.77 -3.74
N GLY A 50 1.96 14.67 -5.07
CA GLY A 50 1.33 13.57 -5.80
C GLY A 50 1.92 12.21 -5.42
N THR A 51 3.25 12.14 -5.32
CA THR A 51 3.97 10.92 -4.91
C THR A 51 3.60 10.49 -3.50
N ILE A 52 3.55 11.43 -2.54
CA ILE A 52 3.16 11.14 -1.15
C ILE A 52 1.73 10.59 -1.10
N VAL A 53 0.78 11.21 -1.80
CA VAL A 53 -0.62 10.77 -1.82
C VAL A 53 -0.75 9.39 -2.44
N ILE A 54 -0.12 9.15 -3.60
CA ILE A 54 -0.14 7.83 -4.27
C ILE A 54 0.47 6.77 -3.36
N TYR A 55 1.64 7.04 -2.78
CA TYR A 55 2.30 6.12 -1.86
C TYR A 55 1.41 5.78 -0.66
N MET A 56 0.78 6.78 -0.03
CA MET A 56 -0.12 6.51 1.10
C MET A 56 -1.31 5.64 0.68
N LEU A 57 -1.94 5.92 -0.45
CA LEU A 57 -3.09 5.14 -0.93
C LEU A 57 -2.70 3.69 -1.21
N LEU A 58 -1.53 3.46 -1.84
CA LEU A 58 -1.00 2.12 -2.08
C LEU A 58 -0.68 1.40 -0.77
N TYR A 59 -0.01 2.08 0.17
CA TYR A 59 0.33 1.50 1.47
C TYR A 59 -0.93 1.13 2.27
N VAL A 60 -1.91 2.05 2.33
CA VAL A 60 -3.21 1.80 2.96
C VAL A 60 -3.92 0.63 2.29
N GLY A 61 -3.93 0.56 0.96
CA GLY A 61 -4.54 -0.55 0.22
C GLY A 61 -3.90 -1.89 0.56
N ILE A 62 -2.57 -1.98 0.53
CA ILE A 62 -1.83 -3.20 0.89
C ILE A 62 -2.13 -3.62 2.32
N THR A 63 -2.10 -2.69 3.27
CA THR A 63 -2.30 -3.01 4.68
C THR A 63 -3.76 -3.30 5.03
N ALA A 64 -4.72 -2.56 4.47
CA ALA A 64 -6.15 -2.79 4.68
C ALA A 64 -6.62 -4.12 4.11
N LEU A 65 -6.09 -4.51 2.95
CA LEU A 65 -6.37 -5.80 2.31
C LEU A 65 -5.50 -6.95 2.83
N SER A 66 -4.56 -6.66 3.75
CA SER A 66 -3.59 -7.63 4.29
C SER A 66 -2.77 -8.34 3.20
N LEU A 67 -2.36 -7.60 2.17
CA LEU A 67 -1.58 -8.08 1.03
C LEU A 67 -0.08 -8.14 1.36
N PRO A 68 0.69 -9.01 0.67
CA PRO A 68 2.14 -9.02 0.80
C PRO A 68 2.74 -7.71 0.23
N GLY A 69 3.86 -7.26 0.80
CA GLY A 69 4.59 -6.08 0.30
C GLY A 69 4.63 -4.89 1.25
N ALA A 70 3.87 -4.89 2.35
CA ALA A 70 3.86 -3.78 3.32
C ALA A 70 5.26 -3.44 3.87
N ALA A 71 6.07 -4.46 4.19
CA ALA A 71 7.44 -4.26 4.65
C ALA A 71 8.34 -3.59 3.58
N ILE A 72 8.20 -4.02 2.31
CA ILE A 72 8.94 -3.42 1.19
C ILE A 72 8.49 -1.98 0.98
N MET A 73 7.19 -1.70 1.09
CA MET A 73 6.67 -0.34 1.03
C MET A 73 7.24 0.54 2.14
N THR A 74 7.32 0.05 3.39
CA THR A 74 7.96 0.79 4.49
C THR A 74 9.41 1.16 4.16
N LEU A 75 10.18 0.22 3.58
CA LEU A 75 11.55 0.50 3.13
C LEU A 75 11.57 1.53 1.99
N ALA A 76 10.65 1.42 1.03
CA ALA A 76 10.49 2.40 -0.05
C ALA A 76 10.19 3.80 0.51
N GLY A 77 9.29 3.93 1.49
CA GLY A 77 8.97 5.20 2.12
C GLY A 77 10.21 5.86 2.75
N GLY A 78 11.03 5.08 3.44
CA GLY A 78 12.30 5.57 3.98
C GLY A 78 13.32 5.97 2.91
N ALA A 79 13.38 5.22 1.81
CA ALA A 79 14.29 5.48 0.70
C ALA A 79 13.89 6.71 -0.15
N ILE A 80 12.58 6.92 -0.36
CA ILE A 80 12.05 7.99 -1.22
C ILE A 80 11.94 9.31 -0.44
N PHE A 81 11.37 9.26 0.77
CA PHE A 81 11.05 10.48 1.54
C PHE A 81 12.10 10.82 2.62
N GLY A 82 13.05 9.92 2.86
CA GLY A 82 13.99 9.98 3.98
C GLY A 82 13.40 9.45 5.28
N LEU A 83 14.23 9.31 6.31
CA LEU A 83 13.86 8.67 7.57
C LEU A 83 12.67 9.37 8.27
N PHE A 84 12.78 10.66 8.56
CA PHE A 84 11.76 11.37 9.34
C PHE A 84 10.42 11.48 8.60
N THR A 85 10.45 11.98 7.36
CA THR A 85 9.24 12.16 6.55
C THR A 85 8.63 10.81 6.19
N GLY A 86 9.45 9.82 5.80
CA GLY A 86 9.01 8.46 5.51
C GLY A 86 8.37 7.80 6.72
N SER A 87 8.96 7.89 7.91
CA SER A 87 8.37 7.37 9.15
C SER A 87 7.03 8.03 9.48
N LEU A 88 6.91 9.35 9.29
CA LEU A 88 5.65 10.06 9.52
C LEU A 88 4.55 9.54 8.58
N ILE A 89 4.84 9.53 7.27
CA ILE A 89 3.90 9.07 6.23
C ILE A 89 3.49 7.61 6.47
N VAL A 90 4.46 6.73 6.71
CA VAL A 90 4.21 5.30 6.97
C VAL A 90 3.38 5.10 8.23
N SER A 91 3.62 5.87 9.29
CA SER A 91 2.87 5.72 10.55
C SER A 91 1.38 6.05 10.35
N PHE A 92 1.07 7.14 9.64
CA PHE A 92 -0.31 7.49 9.32
C PHE A 92 -0.95 6.46 8.38
N ALA A 93 -0.26 6.11 7.29
CA ALA A 93 -0.77 5.13 6.32
C ALA A 93 -1.04 3.76 6.98
N SER A 94 -0.12 3.29 7.81
CA SER A 94 -0.26 2.02 8.54
C SER A 94 -1.41 2.05 9.54
N THR A 95 -1.60 3.16 10.25
CA THR A 95 -2.70 3.28 11.22
C THR A 95 -4.05 3.27 10.51
N ILE A 96 -4.17 3.98 9.39
CA ILE A 96 -5.40 4.00 8.58
C ILE A 96 -5.67 2.61 8.01
N GLY A 97 -4.68 1.97 7.41
CA GLY A 97 -4.82 0.63 6.83
C GLY A 97 -5.21 -0.42 7.87
N ALA A 98 -4.54 -0.44 9.02
CA ALA A 98 -4.90 -1.35 10.12
C ALA A 98 -6.31 -1.10 10.66
N THR A 99 -6.72 0.16 10.76
CA THR A 99 -8.09 0.53 11.17
C THR A 99 -9.12 0.02 10.16
N LEU A 100 -8.85 0.16 8.86
CA LEU A 100 -9.72 -0.37 7.81
C LEU A 100 -9.79 -1.90 7.85
N ALA A 101 -8.66 -2.59 7.99
CA ALA A 101 -8.63 -4.05 8.13
C ALA A 101 -9.46 -4.52 9.34
N PHE A 102 -9.36 -3.81 10.48
CA PHE A 102 -10.16 -4.09 11.66
C PHE A 102 -11.66 -3.84 11.44
N LEU A 103 -12.03 -2.73 10.80
CA LEU A 103 -13.44 -2.43 10.49
C LEU A 103 -14.03 -3.49 9.56
N VAL A 104 -13.28 -3.91 8.55
CA VAL A 104 -13.69 -4.97 7.63
C VAL A 104 -13.88 -6.31 8.33
N SER A 105 -12.99 -6.68 9.26
CA SER A 105 -13.11 -7.96 9.99
C SER A 105 -14.26 -7.99 11.00
N ARG A 106 -14.70 -6.82 11.48
CA ARG A 106 -15.85 -6.69 12.38
C ARG A 106 -17.18 -7.03 11.70
N PHE A 107 -17.33 -6.76 10.40
CA PHE A 107 -18.57 -6.97 9.65
C PHE A 107 -18.69 -8.39 9.10
#